data_AF-A0AB40BTV7-F1
#
_entry.id   AF-A0AB40BTV7-F1
#
_cell.length_a   1.000
_cell.length_b   1.000
_cell.length_c   1.000
_cell.angle_alpha   90.00
_cell.angle_beta   90.00
_cell.angle_gamma   90.00
#
_symmetry.space_group_name_H-M   'P 1'
#
loop_
_entity.id
_entity.type
_entity.pdbx_description
1 polymer ?
#
loop_
_entity_poly.entity_id
_entity_poly.type
_entity_poly.pdbx_seq_one_letter_code
_entity_poly.pdbx_strand_id
1 'polypeptide(L)'
;MANQGSSSGSSSQVIVPHFSGEGYSLWSLKMETVLISRDLWKLVEKGYDEDEADEHKLNENIKKNAKALCLIQQRLDDKTLIRISQTRNAKKAWDILKKEYQGCTKSSAAKLYAYRQQFETIRMKNGDTIQDYVSKVLTLAHHIRTLGEDLPDQSVVGKILRSLTPKFRHVVSSIIEAKDLTTLTVDELSGSLKGHEGRLDMENDQVEVKAFHIKGEASSSSYNVNTRRGRGRGGFRGRSRGRGRGHVSEQKDT
;
A
#
# COMPACT_ATOMS: atom_id res chain seq x y z
N MET A 1 -51.57 -45.09 -4.82
CA MET A 1 -50.98 -45.11 -3.47
C MET A 1 -49.80 -44.16 -3.44
N ALA A 2 -49.64 -43.46 -2.32
CA ALA A 2 -49.08 -42.12 -2.19
C ALA A 2 -47.58 -41.98 -2.55
N ASN A 3 -47.29 -40.91 -3.30
CA ASN A 3 -45.95 -40.35 -3.50
C ASN A 3 -45.65 -39.43 -2.30
N GLN A 4 -44.80 -39.86 -1.37
CA GLN A 4 -44.31 -38.99 -0.30
C GLN A 4 -42.97 -38.39 -0.74
N GLY A 5 -43.05 -37.17 -1.29
CA GLY A 5 -41.89 -36.31 -1.45
C GLY A 5 -41.37 -35.90 -0.08
N SER A 6 -40.20 -36.40 0.30
CA SER A 6 -39.45 -35.87 1.44
C SER A 6 -38.92 -34.48 1.05
N SER A 7 -39.63 -33.44 1.45
CA SER A 7 -39.14 -32.06 1.38
C SER A 7 -38.02 -31.90 2.41
N SER A 8 -36.76 -32.08 1.98
CA SER A 8 -35.59 -31.66 2.74
C SER A 8 -35.63 -30.14 2.86
N GLY A 9 -36.10 -29.65 4.00
CA GLY A 9 -36.04 -28.23 4.35
C GLY A 9 -34.59 -27.77 4.31
N SER A 10 -34.26 -26.97 3.29
CA SER A 10 -32.95 -26.33 3.17
C SER A 10 -32.84 -25.31 4.29
N SER A 11 -32.31 -25.73 5.43
CA SER A 11 -31.97 -24.84 6.54
C SER A 11 -30.88 -23.91 6.03
N SER A 12 -31.26 -22.68 5.66
CA SER A 12 -30.33 -21.61 5.30
C SER A 12 -29.33 -21.45 6.43
N GLN A 13 -28.13 -22.01 6.25
CA GLN A 13 -27.07 -21.85 7.23
C GLN A 13 -26.73 -20.37 7.26
N VAL A 14 -27.03 -19.70 8.38
CA VAL A 14 -26.52 -18.36 8.63
C VAL A 14 -25.01 -18.48 8.73
N ILE A 15 -24.31 -18.01 7.68
CA ILE A 15 -22.85 -18.00 7.61
C ILE A 15 -22.38 -16.88 8.52
N VAL A 16 -22.22 -17.18 9.81
CA VAL A 16 -21.44 -16.31 10.69
C VAL A 16 -19.97 -16.51 10.30
N PRO A 17 -19.24 -15.43 9.96
CA PRO A 17 -17.81 -15.50 9.67
C PRO A 17 -17.07 -16.13 10.85
N HIS A 18 -16.04 -16.90 10.54
CA HIS A 18 -15.17 -17.47 11.55
C HIS A 18 -14.37 -16.38 12.28
N PHE A 19 -14.19 -16.52 13.58
CA PHE A 19 -13.50 -15.53 14.41
C PHE A 19 -12.07 -15.96 14.71
N SER A 20 -11.14 -15.17 14.17
CA SER A 20 -9.69 -15.37 14.32
C SER A 20 -9.04 -14.52 15.42
N GLY A 21 -9.84 -13.76 16.16
CA GLY A 21 -9.36 -12.81 17.18
C GLY A 21 -9.40 -11.34 16.74
N GLU A 22 -9.60 -11.07 15.45
CA GLU A 22 -9.78 -9.72 14.88
C GLU A 22 -11.24 -9.48 14.49
N GLY A 23 -11.66 -8.22 14.44
CA GLY A 23 -13.03 -7.88 14.01
C GLY A 23 -14.13 -8.29 15.00
N TYR A 24 -13.80 -8.42 16.30
CA TYR A 24 -14.74 -8.89 17.33
C TYR A 24 -16.07 -8.12 17.34
N SER A 25 -16.08 -6.81 17.07
CA SER A 25 -17.32 -6.00 17.01
C SER A 25 -18.30 -6.52 15.96
N LEU A 26 -17.81 -6.78 14.74
CA LEU A 26 -18.63 -7.26 13.63
C LEU A 26 -19.02 -8.73 13.84
N TRP A 27 -18.09 -9.53 14.35
CA TRP A 27 -18.37 -10.93 14.68
C TRP A 27 -19.42 -11.04 15.80
N SER A 28 -19.26 -10.29 16.89
CA SER A 28 -20.16 -10.34 18.04
C SER A 28 -21.57 -9.89 17.65
N LEU A 29 -21.70 -8.85 16.82
CA LEU A 29 -22.99 -8.40 16.28
C LEU A 29 -23.69 -9.50 15.46
N LYS A 30 -22.96 -10.15 14.54
CA LYS A 30 -23.50 -11.25 13.73
C LYS A 30 -23.87 -12.46 14.60
N MET A 31 -23.03 -12.75 15.60
CA MET A 31 -23.23 -13.90 16.47
C MET A 31 -24.39 -13.71 17.44
N GLU A 32 -24.54 -12.50 17.99
CA GLU A 32 -25.69 -12.08 18.78
C GLU A 32 -26.99 -12.24 17.96
N THR A 33 -26.99 -11.77 16.71
CA THR A 33 -28.13 -11.93 15.80
C THR A 33 -28.53 -13.41 15.62
N VAL A 34 -27.56 -14.31 15.47
CA VAL A 34 -27.82 -15.75 15.38
C VAL A 34 -28.39 -16.32 16.68
N LEU A 35 -27.85 -15.92 17.84
CA LEU A 35 -28.36 -16.35 19.14
C LEU A 35 -29.78 -15.82 19.40
N ILE A 36 -30.09 -14.60 18.96
CA ILE A 36 -31.43 -14.01 19.03
C ILE A 36 -32.41 -14.82 18.17
N SER A 37 -32.05 -15.11 16.90
CA SER A 37 -32.92 -15.88 15.99
C SER A 37 -33.27 -17.30 16.46
N ARG A 38 -32.53 -17.83 17.44
CA ARG A 38 -32.73 -19.16 18.00
C ARG A 38 -33.27 -19.16 19.44
N ASP A 39 -33.69 -17.99 19.93
CA ASP A 39 -34.14 -17.76 21.32
C ASP A 39 -33.11 -18.17 22.39
N LEU A 40 -31.82 -18.07 22.08
CA LEU A 40 -30.71 -18.43 22.97
C LEU A 40 -30.08 -17.21 23.66
N TRP A 41 -30.25 -16.00 23.11
CA TRP A 41 -29.57 -14.79 23.60
C TRP A 41 -29.85 -14.47 25.07
N LYS A 42 -31.12 -14.58 25.52
CA LYS A 42 -31.50 -14.29 26.91
C LYS A 42 -30.70 -15.13 27.91
N LEU A 43 -30.42 -16.39 27.58
CA LEU A 43 -29.61 -17.28 28.41
C LEU A 43 -28.12 -16.91 28.37
N VAL A 44 -27.60 -16.50 27.21
CA VAL A 44 -26.20 -16.09 27.07
C VAL A 44 -25.93 -14.78 27.79
N GLU A 45 -26.86 -13.82 27.76
CA GLU A 45 -26.73 -12.53 28.41
C GLU A 45 -26.95 -12.61 29.93
N LYS A 46 -28.06 -13.22 30.37
CA LYS A 46 -28.43 -13.24 31.79
C LYS A 46 -27.90 -14.46 32.53
N GLY A 47 -27.68 -15.57 31.85
CA GLY A 47 -27.37 -16.86 32.46
C GLY A 47 -28.63 -17.63 32.80
N TYR A 48 -28.46 -18.79 33.45
CA TYR A 48 -29.53 -19.58 34.02
C TYR A 48 -29.09 -20.03 35.42
N ASP A 49 -30.06 -20.25 36.31
CA ASP A 49 -29.79 -20.78 37.64
C ASP A 49 -29.55 -22.30 37.54
N GLU A 50 -28.40 -22.73 38.05
CA GLU A 50 -28.01 -24.15 38.07
C GLU A 50 -28.80 -24.92 39.15
N ASP A 51 -29.37 -24.21 40.14
CA ASP A 51 -30.15 -24.75 41.26
C ASP A 51 -31.67 -24.56 41.09
N GLU A 52 -32.16 -24.44 39.85
CA GLU A 52 -33.58 -24.25 39.56
C GLU A 52 -34.43 -25.42 40.11
N ALA A 53 -35.38 -25.11 41.00
CA ALA A 53 -36.22 -26.12 41.68
C ALA A 53 -37.16 -26.88 40.73
N ASP A 54 -37.44 -26.31 39.55
CA ASP A 54 -38.22 -26.93 38.50
C ASP A 54 -37.29 -27.73 37.56
N GLU A 55 -37.24 -29.05 37.77
CA GLU A 55 -36.37 -29.97 37.02
C GLU A 55 -36.61 -29.92 35.49
N HIS A 56 -37.84 -29.65 35.05
CA HIS A 56 -38.16 -29.52 33.64
C HIS A 56 -37.52 -28.26 33.04
N LYS A 57 -37.63 -27.12 33.75
CA LYS A 57 -36.98 -25.87 33.34
C LYS A 57 -35.46 -25.96 33.39
N LEU A 58 -34.90 -26.60 34.42
CA LEU A 58 -33.46 -26.83 34.53
C LEU A 58 -32.92 -27.61 33.34
N ASN A 59 -33.57 -28.72 32.98
CA ASN A 59 -33.19 -29.53 31.83
C ASN A 59 -33.33 -28.78 30.49
N GLU A 60 -34.35 -27.93 30.35
CA GLU A 60 -34.51 -27.08 29.16
C GLU A 60 -33.38 -26.05 29.05
N ASN A 61 -33.01 -25.40 30.16
CA ASN A 61 -31.93 -24.42 30.24
C ASN A 61 -30.57 -25.06 29.95
N ILE A 62 -30.29 -26.26 30.47
CA ILE A 62 -29.06 -27.01 30.16
C ILE A 62 -28.96 -27.30 28.66
N LYS A 63 -30.07 -27.73 28.02
CA LYS A 63 -30.11 -27.97 26.57
C LYS A 63 -29.87 -26.69 25.77
N LYS A 64 -30.47 -25.57 26.17
CA LYS A 64 -30.27 -24.26 25.53
C LYS A 64 -28.84 -23.76 25.71
N ASN A 65 -28.26 -23.92 26.89
CA ASN A 65 -26.86 -23.60 27.18
C ASN A 65 -25.91 -24.39 26.28
N ALA A 66 -26.08 -25.71 26.19
CA ALA A 66 -25.26 -26.57 25.33
C ALA A 66 -25.37 -26.17 23.84
N LYS A 67 -26.58 -25.83 23.36
CA LYS A 67 -26.79 -25.33 21.99
C LYS A 67 -26.09 -23.99 21.74
N ALA A 68 -26.21 -23.05 22.67
CA ALA A 68 -25.57 -21.75 22.56
C ALA A 68 -24.04 -21.87 22.57
N LEU A 69 -23.49 -22.67 23.50
CA LEU A 69 -22.06 -22.92 23.60
C LEU A 69 -21.52 -23.60 22.33
N CYS A 70 -22.23 -24.59 21.80
CA CYS A 70 -21.87 -25.25 20.54
C CYS A 70 -21.80 -24.26 19.38
N LEU A 71 -22.78 -23.37 19.25
CA LEU A 71 -22.77 -22.35 18.20
C LEU A 71 -21.58 -21.40 18.35
N ILE A 72 -21.31 -20.93 19.57
CA ILE A 72 -20.15 -20.09 19.86
C ILE A 72 -18.87 -20.80 19.43
N GLN A 73 -18.65 -22.03 19.89
CA GLN A 73 -17.44 -22.81 19.59
C GLN A 73 -17.27 -23.10 18.10
N GLN A 74 -18.33 -23.41 17.36
CA GLN A 74 -18.26 -23.66 15.92
C GLN A 74 -17.79 -22.46 15.09
N ARG A 75 -17.88 -21.25 15.64
CA ARG A 75 -17.53 -20.02 14.93
C ARG A 75 -16.20 -19.43 15.39
N LEU A 76 -15.46 -20.11 16.25
CA LEU A 76 -14.17 -19.68 16.80
C LEU A 76 -13.01 -20.48 16.19
N ASP A 77 -11.91 -19.81 15.87
CA ASP A 77 -10.64 -20.46 15.51
C ASP A 77 -10.03 -21.18 16.72
N ASP A 78 -9.26 -22.24 16.48
CA ASP A 78 -8.59 -23.05 17.53
C ASP A 78 -7.89 -22.21 18.60
N LYS A 79 -7.20 -21.14 18.19
CA LYS A 79 -6.51 -20.22 19.08
C LYS A 79 -7.45 -19.50 20.05
N THR A 80 -8.63 -19.11 19.57
CA THR A 80 -9.66 -18.42 20.37
C THR A 80 -10.52 -19.42 21.15
N LEU A 81 -10.72 -20.63 20.62
CA LEU A 81 -11.40 -21.73 21.28
C LEU A 81 -10.67 -22.19 22.55
N ILE A 82 -9.34 -22.28 22.50
CA ILE A 82 -8.51 -22.62 23.68
C ILE A 82 -8.80 -21.68 24.86
N ARG A 83 -9.08 -20.40 24.60
CA ARG A 83 -9.38 -19.41 25.65
C ARG A 83 -10.67 -19.71 26.41
N ILE A 84 -11.69 -20.21 25.72
CA ILE A 84 -12.98 -20.56 26.32
C ILE A 84 -13.12 -22.05 26.66
N SER A 85 -12.10 -22.88 26.36
CA SER A 85 -12.14 -24.34 26.49
C SER A 85 -12.48 -24.84 27.91
N GLN A 86 -12.13 -24.06 28.94
CA GLN A 86 -12.39 -24.40 30.34
C GLN A 86 -13.82 -24.09 30.79
N THR A 87 -14.62 -23.42 29.95
CA THR A 87 -15.99 -23.02 30.29
C THR A 87 -17.04 -23.98 29.73
N ARG A 88 -17.97 -24.40 30.59
CA ARG A 88 -19.14 -25.22 30.21
C ARG A 88 -20.43 -24.41 30.11
N ASN A 89 -20.36 -23.10 30.37
CA ASN A 89 -21.49 -22.20 30.39
C ASN A 89 -21.30 -21.15 29.28
N ALA A 90 -22.30 -21.03 28.40
CA ALA A 90 -22.30 -20.13 27.27
C ALA A 90 -22.16 -18.65 27.68
N LYS A 91 -22.73 -18.26 28.84
CA LYS A 91 -22.54 -16.91 29.39
C LYS A 91 -21.08 -16.66 29.77
N LYS A 92 -20.48 -17.58 30.53
CA LYS A 92 -19.06 -17.46 30.93
C LYS A 92 -18.15 -17.41 29.71
N ALA A 93 -18.42 -18.25 28.70
CA ALA A 93 -17.69 -18.23 27.43
C ALA A 93 -17.83 -16.86 26.73
N TRP A 94 -19.05 -16.33 26.62
CA TRP A 94 -19.32 -15.03 26.01
C TRP A 94 -18.65 -13.87 26.75
N ASP A 95 -18.70 -13.87 28.07
CA ASP A 95 -18.08 -12.85 28.92
C ASP A 95 -16.55 -12.85 28.80
N ILE A 96 -15.91 -14.04 28.71
CA ILE A 96 -14.47 -14.15 28.47
C ILE A 96 -14.13 -13.53 27.11
N LEU A 97 -14.84 -13.92 26.05
CA LEU A 97 -14.61 -13.38 24.70
C LEU A 97 -14.81 -11.86 24.68
N LYS A 98 -15.86 -11.37 25.34
CA LYS A 98 -16.12 -9.93 25.49
C LYS A 98 -14.97 -9.24 26.22
N LYS A 99 -14.55 -9.75 27.36
CA LYS A 99 -13.46 -9.16 28.14
C LYS A 99 -12.13 -9.12 27.38
N GLU A 100 -11.77 -10.22 26.72
CA GLU A 100 -10.49 -10.33 25.99
C GLU A 100 -10.49 -9.51 24.70
N TYR A 101 -11.56 -9.57 23.91
CA TYR A 101 -11.55 -9.04 22.55
C TYR A 101 -12.30 -7.70 22.39
N GLN A 102 -13.13 -7.27 23.35
CA GLN A 102 -13.68 -5.92 23.33
C GLN A 102 -12.57 -4.87 23.50
N GLY A 103 -11.49 -5.16 24.24
CA GLY A 103 -10.27 -4.34 24.27
C GLY A 103 -9.55 -4.31 22.92
N CYS A 104 -9.50 -5.45 22.22
CA CYS A 104 -8.98 -5.54 20.86
C CYS A 104 -9.82 -4.74 19.84
N THR A 105 -11.12 -4.52 20.05
CA THR A 105 -11.92 -3.64 19.17
C THR A 105 -11.53 -2.18 19.34
N LYS A 106 -11.33 -1.69 20.57
CA LYS A 106 -10.81 -0.33 20.81
C LYS A 106 -9.39 -0.18 20.26
N SER A 107 -8.55 -1.21 20.42
CA SER A 107 -7.22 -1.25 19.80
C SER A 107 -7.31 -1.27 18.26
N SER A 108 -8.27 -1.98 17.67
CA SER A 108 -8.51 -1.98 16.22
C SER A 108 -9.00 -0.63 15.72
N ALA A 109 -9.91 0.03 16.44
CA ALA A 109 -10.36 1.38 16.12
C ALA A 109 -9.22 2.40 16.21
N ALA A 110 -8.37 2.30 17.24
CA ALA A 110 -7.18 3.13 17.36
C ALA A 110 -6.16 2.86 16.24
N LYS A 111 -5.95 1.60 15.86
CA LYS A 111 -5.11 1.21 14.72
C LYS A 111 -5.68 1.73 13.41
N LEU A 112 -6.98 1.59 13.17
CA LEU A 112 -7.67 2.12 11.99
C LEU A 112 -7.47 3.64 11.90
N TYR A 113 -7.71 4.36 12.99
CA TYR A 113 -7.47 5.80 13.05
C TYR A 113 -6.00 6.15 12.74
N ALA A 114 -5.05 5.43 13.33
CA ALA A 114 -3.63 5.65 13.06
C ALA A 114 -3.26 5.40 11.59
N TYR A 115 -3.80 4.34 10.97
CA TYR A 115 -3.58 4.05 9.55
C TYR A 115 -4.24 5.08 8.63
N ARG A 116 -5.46 5.54 8.96
CA ARG A 116 -6.11 6.66 8.23
C ARG A 116 -5.26 7.92 8.31
N GLN A 117 -4.81 8.28 9.50
CA GLN A 117 -3.96 9.46 9.69
C GLN A 117 -2.65 9.33 8.90
N GLN A 118 -2.03 8.15 8.90
CA GLN A 118 -0.85 7.87 8.06
C GLN A 118 -1.19 7.98 6.57
N PHE A 119 -2.31 7.43 6.12
CA PHE A 119 -2.76 7.51 4.73
C PHE A 119 -3.08 8.94 4.30
N GLU A 120 -3.60 9.79 5.19
CA GLU A 120 -3.84 11.20 4.91
C GLU A 120 -2.54 12.01 4.88
N THR A 121 -1.59 11.67 5.75
CA THR A 121 -0.33 12.42 5.92
C THR A 121 0.77 11.96 4.96
N ILE A 122 0.71 10.72 4.44
CA ILE A 122 1.76 10.17 3.59
C ILE A 122 1.96 11.03 2.34
N ARG A 123 3.22 11.34 2.08
CA ARG A 123 3.72 12.09 0.93
C ARG A 123 5.03 11.47 0.47
N MET A 124 5.27 11.53 -0.83
CA MET A 124 6.52 11.06 -1.42
C MET A 124 7.66 11.98 -0.95
N LYS A 125 8.76 11.40 -0.45
CA LYS A 125 9.95 12.16 -0.04
C LYS A 125 10.89 12.37 -1.24
N ASN A 126 11.75 13.39 -1.15
CA ASN A 126 12.82 13.59 -2.13
C ASN A 126 13.81 12.42 -2.04
N GLY A 127 13.88 11.60 -3.09
CA GLY A 127 14.74 10.41 -3.16
C GLY A 127 14.03 9.06 -2.96
N ASP A 128 12.74 9.05 -2.61
CA ASP A 128 11.94 7.82 -2.74
C ASP A 128 11.76 7.49 -4.23
N THR A 129 11.84 6.20 -4.60
CA THR A 129 11.40 5.77 -5.93
C THR A 129 9.87 5.75 -5.99
N ILE A 130 9.29 5.86 -7.19
CA ILE A 130 7.84 5.74 -7.38
C ILE A 130 7.36 4.37 -6.91
N GLN A 131 8.13 3.31 -7.17
CA GLN A 131 7.77 1.96 -6.75
C GLN A 131 7.68 1.84 -5.23
N ASP A 132 8.67 2.34 -4.50
CA ASP A 132 8.68 2.28 -3.04
C ASP A 132 7.53 3.09 -2.47
N TYR A 133 7.27 4.27 -3.05
CA TYR A 133 6.18 5.13 -2.63
C TYR A 133 4.80 4.49 -2.84
N VAL A 134 4.52 3.98 -4.04
CA VAL A 134 3.25 3.30 -4.36
C VAL A 134 3.06 2.08 -3.47
N SER A 135 4.13 1.31 -3.20
CA SER A 135 4.09 0.17 -2.30
C SER A 135 3.67 0.58 -0.87
N LYS A 136 4.25 1.66 -0.33
CA LYS A 136 3.87 2.20 1.00
C LYS A 136 2.41 2.64 1.06
N VAL A 137 1.87 3.21 -0.02
CA VAL A 137 0.46 3.62 -0.06
C VAL A 137 -0.46 2.39 -0.12
N LEU A 138 -0.10 1.38 -0.93
CA LEU A 138 -0.85 0.13 -1.05
C LEU A 138 -0.86 -0.68 0.24
N THR A 139 0.24 -0.72 1.00
CA THR A 139 0.27 -1.40 2.31
C THR A 139 -0.64 -0.71 3.32
N LEU A 140 -0.66 0.63 3.37
CA LEU A 140 -1.60 1.38 4.21
C LEU A 140 -3.05 1.13 3.81
N ALA A 141 -3.35 1.17 2.51
CA ALA A 141 -4.69 0.87 1.99
C ALA A 141 -5.13 -0.56 2.35
N HIS A 142 -4.22 -1.53 2.23
CA HIS A 142 -4.47 -2.90 2.65
C HIS A 142 -4.78 -3.00 4.15
N HIS A 143 -3.99 -2.35 5.02
CA HIS A 143 -4.25 -2.34 6.46
C HIS A 143 -5.62 -1.74 6.82
N ILE A 144 -6.03 -0.66 6.15
CA ILE A 144 -7.36 -0.06 6.35
C ILE A 144 -8.46 -1.05 5.94
N ARG A 145 -8.32 -1.72 4.79
CA ARG A 145 -9.28 -2.72 4.30
C ARG A 145 -9.37 -3.94 5.20
N THR A 146 -8.24 -4.44 5.71
CA THR A 146 -8.22 -5.59 6.63
C THR A 146 -8.94 -5.31 7.95
N LEU A 147 -8.97 -4.05 8.38
CA LEU A 147 -9.69 -3.64 9.60
C LEU A 147 -11.19 -3.41 9.36
N GLY A 148 -11.68 -3.68 8.14
CA GLY A 148 -13.11 -3.72 7.82
C GLY A 148 -13.68 -2.44 7.20
N GLU A 149 -12.83 -1.49 6.83
CA GLU A 149 -13.25 -0.28 6.11
C GLU A 149 -13.10 -0.45 4.60
N ASP A 150 -14.13 -0.09 3.85
CA ASP A 150 -14.03 -0.06 2.40
C ASP A 150 -13.29 1.20 1.95
N LEU A 151 -12.09 1.00 1.39
CA LEU A 151 -11.29 2.05 0.79
C LEU A 151 -11.23 1.78 -0.72
N PRO A 152 -12.00 2.50 -1.53
CA PRO A 152 -12.08 2.24 -2.97
C PRO A 152 -10.75 2.57 -3.65
N ASP A 153 -10.42 1.86 -4.73
CA ASP A 153 -9.15 2.04 -5.45
C ASP A 153 -9.01 3.46 -6.01
N GLN A 154 -10.12 4.13 -6.36
CA GLN A 154 -10.13 5.53 -6.79
C GLN A 154 -9.58 6.46 -5.70
N SER A 155 -9.86 6.18 -4.43
CA SER A 155 -9.31 6.95 -3.30
C SER A 155 -7.80 6.75 -3.18
N VAL A 156 -7.30 5.55 -3.48
CA VAL A 156 -5.86 5.23 -3.49
C VAL A 156 -5.15 5.93 -4.65
N VAL A 157 -5.69 5.84 -5.87
CA VAL A 157 -5.18 6.51 -7.07
C VAL A 157 -5.15 8.03 -6.87
N GLY A 158 -6.27 8.60 -6.43
CA GLY A 158 -6.37 10.02 -6.13
C GLY A 158 -5.49 10.46 -4.96
N LYS A 159 -5.19 9.55 -4.02
CA LYS A 159 -4.20 9.81 -2.97
C LYS A 159 -2.81 9.93 -3.59
N ILE A 160 -2.36 8.92 -4.35
CA ILE A 160 -1.03 8.91 -4.99
C ILE A 160 -0.81 10.19 -5.78
N LEU A 161 -1.72 10.53 -6.71
CA LEU A 161 -1.61 11.71 -7.57
C LEU A 161 -1.46 13.03 -6.81
N ARG A 162 -2.13 13.19 -5.66
CA ARG A 162 -2.10 14.43 -4.85
C ARG A 162 -0.86 14.56 -3.96
N SER A 163 -0.15 13.47 -3.70
CA SER A 163 0.95 13.44 -2.72
C SER A 163 2.31 13.04 -3.30
N LEU A 164 2.42 13.02 -4.63
CA LEU A 164 3.70 13.00 -5.34
C LEU A 164 4.49 14.31 -5.14
N THR A 165 5.80 14.23 -5.36
CA THR A 165 6.68 15.41 -5.30
C THR A 165 6.43 16.34 -6.50
N PRO A 166 6.81 17.63 -6.40
CA PRO A 166 6.64 18.60 -7.49
C PRO A 166 7.29 18.19 -8.82
N LYS A 167 8.29 17.31 -8.79
CA LYS A 167 8.98 16.77 -9.98
C LYS A 167 8.05 16.01 -10.94
N PHE A 168 6.89 15.55 -10.46
CA PHE A 168 5.92 14.79 -11.25
C PHE A 168 4.70 15.61 -11.67
N ARG A 169 4.65 16.91 -11.35
CA ARG A 169 3.44 17.74 -11.48
C ARG A 169 2.89 17.80 -12.91
N HIS A 170 3.75 17.86 -13.91
CA HIS A 170 3.37 17.91 -15.33
C HIS A 170 2.81 16.58 -15.82
N VAL A 171 3.37 15.45 -15.37
CA VAL A 171 2.85 14.12 -15.67
C VAL A 171 1.49 13.91 -15.02
N VAL A 172 1.34 14.36 -13.77
CA VAL A 172 0.07 14.32 -13.06
C VAL A 172 -0.99 15.10 -13.83
N SER A 173 -0.70 16.31 -14.31
CA SER A 173 -1.64 17.09 -15.15
C SER A 173 -2.03 16.32 -16.41
N SER A 174 -1.04 15.76 -17.11
CA SER A 174 -1.27 15.00 -18.35
C SER A 174 -2.14 13.78 -18.12
N ILE A 175 -1.96 13.06 -17.00
CA ILE A 175 -2.77 11.90 -16.64
C ILE A 175 -4.21 12.32 -16.31
N ILE A 176 -4.38 13.42 -15.54
CA ILE A 176 -5.70 13.93 -15.17
C ILE A 176 -6.47 14.41 -16.41
N GLU A 177 -5.80 15.00 -17.39
CA GLU A 177 -6.41 15.48 -18.63
C GLU A 177 -6.73 14.33 -19.61
N ALA A 178 -5.87 13.31 -19.67
CA ALA A 178 -5.99 12.25 -20.68
C ALA A 178 -6.81 11.04 -20.22
N LYS A 179 -6.96 10.80 -18.90
CA LYS A 179 -7.58 9.58 -18.36
C LYS A 179 -8.72 9.88 -17.40
N ASP A 180 -9.73 9.03 -17.41
CA ASP A 180 -10.78 9.03 -16.40
C ASP A 180 -10.26 8.43 -15.09
N LEU A 181 -10.26 9.23 -14.02
CA LEU A 181 -9.79 8.84 -12.69
C LEU A 181 -10.69 7.80 -12.02
N THR A 182 -11.93 7.63 -12.50
CA THR A 182 -12.86 6.65 -11.94
C THR A 182 -12.57 5.23 -12.41
N THR A 183 -11.97 5.07 -13.59
CA THR A 183 -11.61 3.78 -14.20
C THR A 183 -10.13 3.44 -14.09
N LEU A 184 -9.29 4.43 -13.75
CA LEU A 184 -7.84 4.26 -13.69
C LEU A 184 -7.44 3.28 -12.58
N THR A 185 -6.66 2.25 -12.94
CA THR A 185 -6.11 1.29 -11.98
C THR A 185 -4.77 1.77 -11.40
N VAL A 186 -4.42 1.27 -10.21
CA VAL A 186 -3.12 1.61 -9.57
C VAL A 186 -1.95 1.13 -10.42
N ASP A 187 -2.08 -0.01 -11.11
CA ASP A 187 -1.01 -0.56 -11.96
C ASP A 187 -0.76 0.30 -13.20
N GLU A 188 -1.83 0.76 -13.87
CA GLU A 188 -1.71 1.69 -15.00
C GLU A 188 -1.10 3.04 -14.59
N LEU A 189 -1.50 3.55 -13.42
CA LEU A 189 -0.91 4.76 -12.85
C LEU A 189 0.58 4.54 -12.56
N SER A 190 0.94 3.43 -11.91
CA SER A 190 2.31 3.10 -11.56
C SER A 190 3.19 2.97 -12.80
N GLY A 191 2.72 2.30 -13.85
CA GLY A 191 3.43 2.17 -15.12
C GLY A 191 3.66 3.52 -15.80
N SER A 192 2.65 4.38 -15.82
CA SER A 192 2.74 5.73 -16.41
C SER A 192 3.76 6.61 -15.67
N LEU A 193 3.76 6.55 -14.34
CA LEU A 193 4.67 7.30 -13.48
C LEU A 193 6.12 6.78 -13.58
N LYS A 194 6.34 5.46 -13.54
CA LYS A 194 7.66 4.83 -13.69
C LYS A 194 8.31 5.14 -15.05
N GLY A 195 7.52 5.09 -16.12
CA GLY A 195 8.01 5.47 -17.46
C GLY A 195 8.44 6.93 -17.56
N HIS A 196 7.99 7.79 -16.63
CA HIS A 196 8.48 9.14 -16.51
C HIS A 196 9.70 9.28 -15.59
N GLU A 197 9.75 8.53 -14.49
CA GLU A 197 10.93 8.45 -13.60
C GLU A 197 12.20 8.18 -14.40
N GLY A 198 12.19 7.13 -15.25
CA GLY A 198 13.35 6.79 -16.07
C GLY A 198 13.77 7.88 -17.06
N ARG A 199 12.84 8.75 -17.51
CA ARG A 199 13.18 9.89 -18.38
C ARG A 199 13.84 11.03 -17.61
N LEU A 200 13.38 11.30 -16.38
CA LEU A 200 13.98 12.30 -15.49
C LEU A 200 15.39 11.91 -15.07
N ASP A 201 15.61 10.62 -14.76
CA ASP A 201 16.93 10.13 -14.36
C ASP A 201 17.95 10.27 -15.49
N MET A 202 17.56 9.94 -16.74
CA MET A 202 18.42 10.19 -17.91
C MET A 202 18.74 11.67 -18.14
N GLU A 203 17.82 12.58 -17.84
CA GLU A 203 18.05 14.02 -17.99
C GLU A 203 19.00 14.56 -16.92
N ASN A 204 18.87 14.09 -15.67
CA ASN A 204 19.82 14.42 -14.59
C ASN A 204 21.23 13.90 -14.89
N ASP A 205 21.37 12.66 -15.37
CA ASP A 205 22.66 12.09 -15.75
C ASP A 205 23.32 12.92 -16.85
N GLN A 206 22.55 13.37 -17.86
CA GLN A 206 23.08 14.25 -18.91
C GLN A 206 23.53 15.61 -18.39
N VAL A 207 22.85 16.18 -17.38
CA VAL A 207 23.23 17.45 -16.76
C VAL A 207 24.50 17.28 -15.92
N GLU A 208 24.63 16.19 -15.15
CA GLU A 208 25.85 15.89 -14.39
C GLU A 208 27.05 15.66 -15.32
N VAL A 209 26.86 14.90 -16.40
CA VAL A 209 27.90 14.69 -17.41
C VAL A 209 28.34 16.02 -18.03
N LYS A 210 27.40 16.90 -18.42
CA LYS A 210 27.73 18.23 -18.97
C LYS A 210 28.46 19.12 -17.95
N ALA A 211 28.06 19.09 -16.67
CA ALA A 211 28.73 19.84 -15.60
C ALA A 211 30.17 19.35 -15.35
N PHE A 212 30.43 18.05 -15.49
CA PHE A 212 31.77 17.48 -15.41
C PHE A 212 32.67 17.90 -16.58
N HIS A 213 32.12 17.97 -17.80
CA HIS A 213 32.88 18.40 -18.99
C HIS A 213 33.28 19.88 -18.89
N ILE A 214 32.40 20.76 -18.38
CA ILE A 214 32.73 22.18 -18.18
C ILE A 214 33.87 22.37 -17.16
N LYS A 215 33.91 21.55 -16.10
CA LYS A 215 35.03 21.57 -15.13
C LYS A 215 36.33 20.98 -15.69
N GLY A 216 36.25 20.03 -16.62
CA GLY A 216 37.41 19.47 -17.32
C GLY A 216 38.03 20.45 -18.33
N GLU A 217 37.20 21.24 -19.02
CA GLU A 217 37.66 22.21 -20.01
C GLU A 217 38.17 23.53 -19.39
N ALA A 218 37.68 23.92 -18.21
CA ALA A 218 38.13 25.11 -17.49
C ALA A 218 39.61 25.04 -16.99
N SER A 219 40.27 23.88 -17.10
CA SER A 219 41.65 23.69 -16.66
C SER A 219 42.71 23.78 -17.76
N SER A 220 42.35 24.15 -19.00
CA SER A 220 43.30 24.18 -20.13
C SER A 220 43.45 25.53 -20.84
N SER A 221 43.10 26.65 -20.20
CA SER A 221 43.31 27.98 -20.77
C SER A 221 44.04 28.92 -19.83
N SER A 222 45.25 29.32 -20.25
CA SER A 222 46.00 30.54 -19.90
C SER A 222 47.25 30.42 -19.00
N TYR A 223 48.41 30.13 -19.60
CA TYR A 223 49.65 30.89 -19.31
C TYR A 223 50.69 30.71 -20.43
N ASN A 224 50.80 31.70 -21.32
CA ASN A 224 52.05 31.99 -22.03
C ASN A 224 52.25 33.51 -22.07
N VAL A 225 52.91 34.00 -21.02
CA VAL A 225 53.36 35.40 -20.90
C VAL A 225 54.67 35.54 -21.67
N ASN A 226 54.60 36.19 -22.84
CA ASN A 226 55.79 36.63 -23.57
C ASN A 226 56.26 37.99 -23.04
N THR A 227 57.35 37.97 -22.27
CA THR A 227 58.07 39.18 -21.82
C THR A 227 58.88 39.77 -22.98
N ARG A 228 58.53 40.99 -23.40
CA ARG A 228 59.31 41.80 -24.35
C ARG A 228 60.48 42.50 -23.64
N ARG A 229 61.70 42.41 -24.20
CA ARG A 229 62.82 43.32 -23.88
C ARG A 229 63.70 43.60 -25.12
N GLY A 230 63.90 44.88 -25.43
CA GLY A 230 65.05 45.47 -26.17
C GLY A 230 64.99 45.44 -27.70
N ARG A 231 64.68 46.55 -28.41
CA ARG A 231 65.56 47.65 -28.89
C ARG A 231 66.67 47.24 -29.88
N GLY A 232 66.57 47.71 -31.14
CA GLY A 232 67.70 47.80 -32.07
C GLY A 232 67.29 48.23 -33.49
N ARG A 233 67.84 49.35 -33.98
CA ARG A 233 67.55 50.05 -35.24
C ARG A 233 68.38 49.53 -36.43
N GLY A 234 67.85 49.75 -37.64
CA GLY A 234 68.60 49.87 -38.92
C GLY A 234 68.59 48.60 -39.76
N GLY A 235 68.48 48.60 -41.08
CA GLY A 235 68.45 49.64 -42.09
C GLY A 235 68.59 48.96 -43.46
N PHE A 236 67.71 49.33 -44.40
CA PHE A 236 67.82 49.35 -45.86
C PHE A 236 68.81 48.47 -46.67
N ARG A 237 68.24 47.98 -47.79
CA ARG A 237 68.79 47.65 -49.13
C ARG A 237 69.19 46.20 -49.42
N GLY A 238 68.53 45.63 -50.44
CA GLY A 238 69.03 44.48 -51.18
C GLY A 238 68.01 43.89 -52.16
N ARG A 239 68.07 44.30 -53.42
CA ARG A 239 67.21 43.94 -54.55
C ARG A 239 67.97 42.98 -55.47
N SER A 240 67.37 41.85 -55.87
CA SER A 240 67.55 41.08 -57.14
C SER A 240 67.34 39.58 -56.89
N ARG A 241 66.37 38.91 -57.53
CA ARG A 241 66.30 38.40 -58.93
C ARG A 241 67.13 37.12 -59.16
N GLY A 242 66.42 36.05 -59.52
CA GLY A 242 66.90 34.78 -60.08
C GLY A 242 65.94 33.65 -59.67
N ARG A 243 64.84 33.34 -60.38
CA ARG A 243 64.67 32.62 -61.68
C ARG A 243 65.43 31.29 -61.77
N GLY A 244 64.66 30.20 -61.73
CA GLY A 244 65.04 28.81 -62.05
C GLY A 244 64.03 27.85 -61.39
N ARG A 245 62.81 27.67 -61.91
CA ARG A 245 62.42 26.69 -62.97
C ARG A 245 62.96 25.27 -62.72
N GLY A 246 62.08 24.43 -62.16
CA GLY A 246 62.19 22.96 -62.12
C GLY A 246 60.81 22.39 -61.83
N HIS A 247 60.15 21.86 -62.86
CA HIS A 247 58.85 21.20 -62.87
C HIS A 247 59.07 19.68 -63.05
N VAL A 248 58.01 18.89 -62.83
CA VAL A 248 57.77 17.44 -63.13
C VAL A 248 57.74 16.63 -61.82
N SER A 249 56.58 16.50 -61.16
CA SER A 249 55.46 15.52 -61.37
C SER A 249 55.88 14.10 -61.00
N GLU A 250 55.42 13.58 -59.86
CA GLU A 250 54.14 12.87 -59.67
C GLU A 250 54.23 11.40 -60.10
N GLN A 251 54.20 10.51 -59.11
CA GLN A 251 53.49 9.23 -59.19
C GLN A 251 53.15 8.75 -57.77
N LYS A 252 51.83 8.68 -57.54
CA LYS A 252 51.15 7.94 -56.48
C LYS A 252 50.97 6.48 -56.91
N ASP A 253 50.49 5.70 -55.96
CA ASP A 253 50.04 4.30 -56.01
C ASP A 253 51.14 3.38 -55.46
N THR A 254 50.99 2.74 -54.29
CA THR A 254 49.80 2.23 -53.59
C THR A 254 49.96 2.35 -52.07
#